data_AF-A0A0C9SBP9-F1
#
_entry.id   AF-A0A0C9SBP9-F1
#
_cell.length_a   1.000
_cell.length_b   1.000
_cell.length_c   1.000
_cell.angle_alpha   90.00
_cell.angle_beta   90.00
_cell.angle_gamma   90.00
#
_symmetry.space_group_name_H-M   'P 1'
#
loop_
_entity.id
_entity.type
_entity.pdbx_description
1 polymer ?
#
loop_
_entity_poly.entity_id
_entity_poly.type
_entity_poly.pdbx_seq_one_letter_code
_entity_poly.pdbx_strand_id
1 'polypeptide(L)'
;SFRGNHIWDTQPYSDTHPSVGDLAAATYSAIYCYSGWNCINCVAEEIKNPGRNIPIAIAVSVIITVITYLLVNLAFFVVLDAQTIASTDAVAVTFARATWGRGMGAVMPLVIALTVFGSTCVDVLASSRIFFAASREGHLARFMSFVHVENSVPLAAVVARCILSLTLTLVGSVHFLIEVSILLGNVWEAVSVVSLLLLRRSMRDAPRPYRVPTVIAVLRLLVCVVLAGVTLVQVRRYA
;
A
#
# COMPACT_ATOMS: atom_id res chain seq x y z
N SER A 1 19.52 -8.79 29.56
CA SER A 1 20.65 -7.85 29.49
C SER A 1 20.36 -6.91 28.33
N PHE A 2 19.72 -5.77 28.61
CA PHE A 2 19.50 -4.72 27.59
C PHE A 2 20.87 -4.12 27.29
N ARG A 3 21.41 -4.39 26.10
CA ARG A 3 22.63 -3.72 25.61
C ARG A 3 22.35 -2.21 25.54
N GLY A 4 23.38 -1.41 25.84
CA GLY A 4 23.31 0.03 25.97
C GLY A 4 22.71 0.74 24.76
N ASN A 5 22.25 1.97 24.99
CA ASN A 5 21.48 2.76 24.05
C ASN A 5 22.36 3.25 22.87
N HIS A 6 22.55 2.42 21.84
CA HIS A 6 23.41 2.68 20.68
C HIS A 6 23.00 3.90 19.81
N ILE A 7 21.79 4.44 20.04
CA ILE A 7 21.19 5.55 19.30
C ILE A 7 22.02 6.83 19.41
N TRP A 8 22.71 7.04 20.54
CA TRP A 8 23.52 8.24 20.79
C TRP A 8 24.99 8.07 20.43
N ASP A 9 25.48 6.82 20.37
CA ASP A 9 26.90 6.50 20.19
C ASP A 9 27.31 6.41 18.71
N THR A 10 26.35 6.22 17.81
CA THR A 10 26.59 6.16 16.37
C THR A 10 25.84 7.30 15.69
N GLN A 11 26.55 8.14 14.91
CA GLN A 11 25.90 9.00 13.93
C GLN A 11 25.59 8.12 12.70
N PRO A 12 24.36 7.61 12.51
CA PRO A 12 24.11 6.58 11.50
C PRO A 12 24.19 7.13 10.07
N TYR A 13 24.22 8.46 9.93
CA TYR A 13 24.09 9.21 8.69
C TYR A 13 25.23 10.20 8.44
N SER A 14 26.31 10.17 9.23
CA SER A 14 27.42 11.14 9.14
C SER A 14 28.11 11.19 7.77
N ASP A 15 28.11 10.06 7.05
CA ASP A 15 28.83 9.90 5.77
C ASP A 15 27.89 9.69 4.57
N THR A 16 26.57 9.84 4.74
CA THR A 16 25.61 9.61 3.65
C THR A 16 25.17 10.95 3.04
N HIS A 17 25.54 11.18 1.77
CA HIS A 17 24.91 12.21 0.94
C HIS A 17 23.77 11.55 0.15
N PRO A 18 22.51 11.57 0.66
CA PRO A 18 21.42 10.91 -0.03
C PRO A 18 21.22 11.59 -1.39
N SER A 19 21.35 10.81 -2.47
CA SER A 19 20.99 11.34 -3.78
C SER A 19 19.47 11.52 -3.84
N VAL A 20 18.99 12.42 -4.70
CA VAL A 20 17.54 12.60 -4.91
C VAL A 20 16.86 11.28 -5.30
N GLY A 21 17.60 10.36 -5.95
CA GLY A 21 17.14 9.02 -6.26
C GLY A 21 16.94 8.14 -5.01
N ASP A 22 17.87 8.14 -4.07
CA ASP A 22 17.75 7.29 -2.87
C ASP A 22 16.60 7.76 -1.97
N LEU A 23 16.43 9.07 -1.85
CA LEU A 23 15.33 9.67 -1.12
C LEU A 23 13.97 9.30 -1.76
N ALA A 24 13.90 9.30 -3.09
CA ALA A 24 12.70 8.92 -3.82
C ALA A 24 12.35 7.44 -3.64
N ALA A 25 13.33 6.54 -3.76
CA ALA A 25 13.13 5.10 -3.55
C ALA A 25 12.64 4.80 -2.12
N ALA A 26 13.27 5.41 -1.12
CA ALA A 26 12.85 5.28 0.28
C ALA A 26 11.43 5.82 0.50
N THR A 27 11.08 6.94 -0.15
CA THR A 27 9.73 7.51 -0.09
C THR A 27 8.70 6.58 -0.72
N TYR A 28 9.02 5.88 -1.82
CA TYR A 28 8.12 4.90 -2.43
C TYR A 28 7.85 3.70 -1.52
N SER A 29 8.90 3.15 -0.90
CA SER A 29 8.73 2.07 0.07
C SER A 29 7.87 2.53 1.25
N ALA A 30 8.08 3.76 1.75
CA ALA A 30 7.26 4.33 2.81
C ALA A 30 5.79 4.48 2.37
N ILE A 31 5.52 5.07 1.20
CA ILE A 31 4.14 5.23 0.67
C ILE A 31 3.47 3.87 0.50
N TYR A 32 4.21 2.86 0.02
CA TYR A 32 3.70 1.50 -0.14
C TYR A 32 3.23 0.90 1.19
N CYS A 33 3.98 1.10 2.28
CA CYS A 33 3.58 0.65 3.61
C CYS A 33 2.27 1.27 4.11
N TYR A 34 1.93 2.49 3.68
CA TYR A 34 0.67 3.16 4.02
C TYR A 34 -0.44 2.94 2.97
N SER A 35 -0.19 2.12 1.96
CA SER A 35 -1.21 1.73 0.97
C SER A 35 -2.24 0.78 1.58
N GLY A 36 -3.47 0.82 1.07
CA GLY A 36 -4.58 -0.04 1.54
C GLY A 36 -5.81 0.72 2.05
N TRP A 37 -5.74 2.05 2.14
CA TRP A 37 -6.88 2.89 2.53
C TRP A 37 -8.07 2.78 1.56
N ASN A 38 -7.84 2.38 0.31
CA ASN A 38 -8.87 2.21 -0.72
C ASN A 38 -9.82 1.04 -0.45
N CYS A 39 -9.42 0.06 0.36
CA CYS A 39 -10.22 -1.15 0.60
C CYS A 39 -11.55 -0.84 1.31
N ILE A 40 -11.63 0.28 2.04
CA ILE A 40 -12.85 0.77 2.69
C ILE A 40 -13.95 1.05 1.65
N ASN A 41 -13.58 1.48 0.44
CA ASN A 41 -14.56 1.76 -0.62
C ASN A 41 -15.29 0.49 -1.08
N CYS A 42 -14.63 -0.68 -1.04
CA CYS A 42 -15.22 -1.95 -1.47
C CYS A 42 -16.33 -2.45 -0.53
N VAL A 43 -16.33 -1.98 0.71
CA VAL A 43 -17.35 -2.29 1.73
C VAL A 43 -18.20 -1.07 2.06
N ALA A 44 -18.06 0.03 1.31
CA ALA A 44 -18.82 1.25 1.56
C ALA A 44 -20.34 1.03 1.49
N GLU A 45 -20.80 0.11 0.64
CA GLU A 45 -22.22 -0.28 0.51
C GLU A 45 -22.74 -1.06 1.73
N GLU A 46 -21.84 -1.69 2.50
CA GLU A 46 -22.16 -2.48 3.69
C GLU A 46 -22.13 -1.61 4.97
N ILE A 47 -21.64 -0.37 4.89
CA ILE A 47 -21.49 0.54 6.03
C ILE A 47 -22.80 1.29 6.30
N LYS A 48 -23.29 1.23 7.55
CA LYS A 48 -24.39 2.09 8.02
C LYS A 48 -23.96 3.56 7.97
N ASN A 49 -24.78 4.44 7.37
CA ASN A 49 -24.50 5.88 7.24
C ASN A 49 -23.11 6.21 6.65
N PRO A 50 -22.86 5.84 5.38
CA PRO A 50 -21.52 5.94 4.77
C PRO A 50 -20.99 7.38 4.73
N GLY A 51 -21.87 8.38 4.53
CA GLY A 51 -21.47 9.79 4.42
C GLY A 51 -20.74 10.37 5.64
N ARG A 52 -20.98 9.82 6.85
CA ARG A 52 -20.30 10.23 8.08
C ARG A 52 -19.29 9.20 8.58
N ASN A 53 -19.62 7.92 8.44
CA ASN A 53 -18.79 6.86 9.03
C ASN A 53 -17.54 6.56 8.22
N ILE A 54 -17.58 6.65 6.89
CA ILE A 54 -16.39 6.47 6.03
C ILE A 54 -15.29 7.49 6.34
N PRO A 55 -15.54 8.82 6.37
CA PRO A 55 -14.47 9.78 6.63
C PRO A 55 -13.88 9.65 8.05
N ILE A 56 -14.70 9.32 9.05
CA ILE A 56 -14.22 9.08 10.42
C ILE A 56 -13.36 7.81 10.46
N ALA A 57 -13.80 6.72 9.82
CA ALA A 57 -13.04 5.48 9.78
C ALA A 57 -11.68 5.67 9.12
N ILE A 58 -11.60 6.44 8.03
CA ILE A 58 -10.33 6.80 7.37
C ILE A 58 -9.43 7.61 8.29
N ALA A 59 -9.97 8.63 8.98
CA ALA A 59 -9.15 9.46 9.86
C ALA A 59 -8.56 8.66 11.03
N VAL A 60 -9.37 7.82 11.67
CA VAL A 60 -8.94 6.98 12.79
C VAL A 60 -7.94 5.92 12.32
N SER A 61 -8.18 5.26 11.19
CA SER A 61 -7.28 4.24 10.67
C SER A 61 -5.90 4.81 10.34
N VAL A 62 -5.83 5.99 9.71
CA VAL A 62 -4.56 6.65 9.40
C VAL A 62 -3.78 6.99 10.67
N ILE A 63 -4.43 7.56 11.70
CA ILE A 63 -3.77 7.93 12.96
C ILE A 63 -3.19 6.69 13.65
N ILE A 64 -3.96 5.61 13.75
CA ILE A 64 -3.52 4.36 14.37
C ILE A 64 -2.34 3.77 13.60
N THR A 65 -2.40 3.76 12.26
CA THR A 65 -1.31 3.26 11.42
C THR A 65 -0.04 4.07 11.63
N VAL A 66 -0.10 5.40 11.61
CA VAL A 66 1.08 6.26 11.82
C VAL A 66 1.72 6.00 13.19
N ILE A 67 0.92 5.96 14.26
CA ILE A 67 1.44 5.70 15.61
C ILE A 67 2.09 4.33 15.68
N THR A 68 1.44 3.29 15.15
CA THR A 68 1.94 1.92 15.18
C THR A 68 3.27 1.80 14.42
N TYR A 69 3.36 2.41 13.24
CA TYR A 69 4.59 2.42 12.45
C TYR A 69 5.73 3.14 13.15
N LEU A 70 5.46 4.28 13.79
CA LEU A 70 6.49 4.99 14.57
C LEU A 70 6.97 4.17 15.75
N LEU A 71 6.07 3.51 16.49
CA LEU A 71 6.42 2.66 17.63
C LEU A 71 7.26 1.45 17.20
N VAL A 72 6.92 0.80 16.09
CA VAL A 72 7.67 -0.35 15.57
C VAL A 72 9.06 0.06 15.11
N ASN A 73 9.19 1.17 14.36
CA ASN A 73 10.49 1.67 13.93
C ASN A 73 11.37 2.06 15.12
N LEU A 74 10.79 2.73 16.13
CA LEU A 74 11.49 3.05 17.37
C LEU A 74 11.99 1.78 18.08
N ALA A 75 11.14 0.75 18.19
CA ALA A 75 11.53 -0.51 18.79
C ALA A 75 12.69 -1.18 18.05
N PHE A 76 12.70 -1.15 16.72
CA PHE A 76 13.80 -1.69 15.92
C PHE A 76 15.12 -0.96 16.19
N PHE A 77 15.13 0.37 16.18
CA PHE A 77 16.34 1.16 16.42
C PHE A 77 16.87 1.09 17.86
N VAL A 78 16.02 0.80 18.84
CA VAL A 78 16.45 0.59 20.24
C VAL A 78 17.20 -0.73 20.41
N VAL A 79 16.86 -1.75 19.62
CA VAL A 79 17.37 -3.13 19.81
C VAL A 79 18.46 -3.51 18.81
N LEU A 80 18.41 -2.99 17.59
CA LEU A 80 19.27 -3.37 16.48
C LEU A 80 20.13 -2.21 16.01
N ASP A 81 21.39 -2.49 15.67
CA ASP A 81 22.29 -1.51 15.05
C ASP A 81 21.86 -1.24 13.60
N ALA A 82 22.08 0.00 13.13
CA ALA A 82 21.68 0.42 11.77
C ALA A 82 22.27 -0.47 10.66
N GLN A 83 23.51 -0.95 10.82
CA GLN A 83 24.13 -1.87 9.88
C GLN A 83 23.40 -3.22 9.81
N THR A 84 22.95 -3.73 10.96
CA THR A 84 22.21 -5.00 11.02
C THR A 84 20.84 -4.87 10.37
N ILE A 85 20.18 -3.71 10.53
CA ILE A 85 18.91 -3.41 9.87
C ILE A 85 19.10 -3.35 8.35
N ALA A 86 20.15 -2.67 7.88
CA ALA A 86 20.43 -2.52 6.45
C ALA A 86 20.84 -3.83 5.75
N SER A 87 21.47 -4.76 6.47
CA SER A 87 21.95 -6.02 5.90
C SER A 87 20.92 -7.17 5.93
N THR A 88 19.77 -6.97 6.59
CA THR A 88 18.82 -8.05 6.90
C THR A 88 17.52 -7.89 6.12
N ASP A 89 17.18 -8.88 5.29
CA ASP A 89 15.91 -8.90 4.54
C ASP A 89 14.66 -9.03 5.45
N ALA A 90 14.81 -9.68 6.60
CA ALA A 90 13.74 -9.96 7.56
C ALA A 90 13.98 -9.30 8.94
N VAL A 91 13.94 -7.97 8.99
CA VAL A 91 14.21 -7.16 10.20
C VAL A 91 13.41 -7.63 11.41
N ALA A 92 12.12 -7.94 11.22
CA ALA A 92 11.23 -8.39 12.29
C ALA A 92 11.66 -9.73 12.93
N VAL A 93 12.23 -10.66 12.14
CA VAL A 93 12.71 -11.96 12.64
C VAL A 93 14.00 -11.77 13.43
N THR A 94 14.90 -10.92 12.94
CA THR A 94 16.15 -10.58 13.63
C THR A 94 15.86 -9.83 14.94
N PHE A 95 14.89 -8.93 14.94
CA PHE A 95 14.39 -8.28 16.16
C PHE A 95 13.83 -9.29 17.16
N ALA A 96 12.98 -10.22 16.73
CA ALA A 96 12.38 -11.23 17.61
C ALA A 96 13.45 -12.16 18.21
N ARG A 97 14.49 -12.51 17.44
CA ARG A 97 15.64 -13.28 17.92
C ARG A 97 16.47 -12.53 18.95
N ALA A 98 16.68 -11.23 18.75
CA ALA A 98 17.47 -10.39 19.64
C ALA A 98 16.77 -10.10 20.98
N THR A 99 15.44 -9.92 20.97
CA THR A 99 14.64 -9.59 22.16
C THR A 99 14.17 -10.80 22.95
N TRP A 100 13.49 -11.74 22.28
CA TRP A 100 12.82 -12.88 22.92
C TRP A 100 13.58 -14.21 22.74
N GLY A 101 14.75 -14.19 22.11
CA GLY A 101 15.60 -15.35 21.91
C GLY A 101 15.18 -16.24 20.73
N ARG A 102 15.86 -17.39 20.59
CA ARG A 102 15.72 -18.28 19.42
C ARG A 102 14.32 -18.88 19.25
N GLY A 103 13.58 -19.12 20.34
CA GLY A 103 12.24 -19.71 20.30
C GLY A 103 11.23 -18.82 19.55
N MET A 104 11.13 -17.54 19.94
CA MET A 104 10.23 -16.60 19.25
C MET A 104 10.71 -16.23 17.85
N GLY A 105 12.03 -16.26 17.62
CA GLY A 105 12.61 -16.12 16.29
C GLY A 105 12.18 -17.20 15.27
N ALA A 106 11.73 -18.38 15.72
CA ALA A 106 11.20 -19.43 14.85
C ALA A 106 9.69 -19.28 14.57
N VAL A 107 8.95 -18.68 15.50
CA VAL A 107 7.49 -18.47 15.39
C VAL A 107 7.17 -17.19 14.60
N MET A 108 8.03 -16.17 14.67
CA MET A 108 7.80 -14.87 14.02
C MET A 108 7.51 -14.98 12.50
N PRO A 109 8.26 -15.78 11.71
CA PRO A 109 7.94 -15.98 10.30
C PRO A 109 6.55 -16.55 10.05
N LEU A 110 6.04 -17.43 10.92
CA LEU A 110 4.69 -18.01 10.78
C LEU A 110 3.60 -16.95 10.99
N VAL A 111 3.79 -16.07 11.97
CA VAL A 111 2.86 -14.96 12.24
C VAL A 111 2.84 -13.98 11.08
N ILE A 112 4.02 -13.66 10.54
CA ILE A 112 4.13 -12.78 9.36
C ILE A 112 3.45 -13.45 8.15
N ALA A 113 3.73 -14.73 7.90
CA ALA A 113 3.15 -15.47 6.78
C ALA A 113 1.62 -15.53 6.87
N LEU A 114 1.07 -15.79 8.07
CA LEU A 114 -0.39 -15.80 8.29
C LEU A 114 -1.01 -14.42 8.01
N THR A 115 -0.33 -13.35 8.40
CA THR A 115 -0.79 -11.98 8.18
C THR A 115 -0.80 -11.65 6.69
N VAL A 116 0.29 -11.94 5.98
CA VAL A 116 0.41 -11.72 4.53
C VAL A 116 -0.63 -12.56 3.78
N PHE A 117 -0.86 -13.80 4.21
CA PHE A 117 -1.90 -14.66 3.66
C PHE A 117 -3.29 -14.03 3.80
N GLY A 118 -3.63 -13.55 5.01
CA GLY A 118 -4.89 -12.85 5.26
C GLY A 118 -5.08 -11.61 4.38
N SER A 119 -4.07 -10.76 4.29
CA SER A 119 -4.09 -9.57 3.41
C SER A 119 -4.29 -9.96 1.94
N THR A 120 -3.59 -10.98 1.46
CA THR A 120 -3.70 -11.46 0.08
C THR A 120 -5.11 -11.98 -0.23
N CYS A 121 -5.73 -12.70 0.72
CA CYS A 121 -7.11 -13.17 0.54
C CYS A 121 -8.10 -12.00 0.39
N VAL A 122 -7.95 -10.94 1.18
CA VAL A 122 -8.80 -9.74 1.08
C VAL A 122 -8.64 -9.07 -0.29
N ASP A 123 -7.41 -8.96 -0.79
CA ASP A 123 -7.14 -8.34 -2.10
C ASP A 123 -7.73 -9.16 -3.26
N VAL A 124 -7.68 -10.49 -3.18
CA VAL A 124 -8.32 -11.36 -4.18
C VAL A 124 -9.83 -11.17 -4.17
N LEU A 125 -10.45 -11.09 -2.99
CA LEU A 125 -11.88 -10.83 -2.86
C LEU A 125 -12.26 -9.45 -3.41
N ALA A 126 -11.51 -8.40 -3.07
CA ALA A 126 -11.77 -7.04 -3.55
C ALA A 126 -11.63 -6.93 -5.08
N SER A 127 -10.56 -7.49 -5.64
CA SER A 127 -10.32 -7.46 -7.09
C SER A 127 -11.40 -8.23 -7.87
N SER A 128 -11.91 -9.33 -7.33
CA SER A 128 -12.99 -10.10 -7.95
C SER A 128 -14.27 -9.28 -8.14
N ARG A 129 -14.64 -8.44 -7.16
CA ARG A 129 -15.80 -7.53 -7.24
C ARG A 129 -15.61 -6.49 -8.34
N ILE A 130 -14.39 -5.95 -8.48
CA ILE A 130 -14.05 -4.96 -9.52
C ILE A 130 -14.14 -5.59 -10.92
N PHE A 131 -13.55 -6.78 -11.11
CA PHE A 131 -13.61 -7.48 -12.40
C PHE A 131 -15.04 -7.85 -12.80
N PHE A 132 -15.86 -8.26 -11.82
CA PHE A 132 -17.27 -8.55 -12.06
C PHE A 132 -18.06 -7.30 -12.47
N ALA A 133 -17.89 -6.17 -11.77
CA ALA A 133 -18.54 -4.92 -12.14
C ALA A 133 -18.10 -4.42 -13.53
N ALA A 134 -16.79 -4.42 -13.80
CA ALA A 134 -16.23 -3.96 -15.07
C ALA A 134 -16.63 -4.83 -16.27
N SER A 135 -16.74 -6.15 -16.09
CA SER A 135 -17.20 -7.06 -17.15
C SER A 135 -18.70 -6.94 -17.41
N ARG A 136 -19.52 -6.61 -16.38
CA ARG A 136 -20.95 -6.31 -16.55
C ARG A 136 -21.20 -5.04 -17.37
N GLU A 137 -20.31 -4.05 -17.25
CA GLU A 137 -20.34 -2.81 -18.03
C GLU A 137 -19.71 -2.95 -19.43
N GLY A 138 -19.20 -4.14 -19.78
CA GLY A 138 -18.64 -4.43 -21.10
C GLY A 138 -17.19 -3.94 -21.31
N HIS A 139 -16.52 -3.48 -20.24
CA HIS A 139 -15.13 -3.02 -20.30
C HIS A 139 -14.11 -4.18 -20.33
N LEU A 140 -14.52 -5.37 -19.94
CA LEU A 140 -13.69 -6.58 -19.93
C LEU A 140 -14.37 -7.72 -20.70
N ALA A 141 -13.56 -8.71 -21.08
CA ALA A 141 -14.06 -9.89 -21.78
C ALA A 141 -15.15 -10.58 -20.95
N ARG A 142 -16.27 -10.90 -21.62
CA ARG A 142 -17.51 -11.38 -20.97
C ARG A 142 -17.31 -12.64 -20.14
N PHE A 143 -16.32 -13.47 -20.47
CA PHE A 143 -15.99 -14.68 -19.70
C PHE A 143 -15.49 -14.37 -18.27
N MET A 144 -14.93 -13.18 -18.01
CA MET A 144 -14.49 -12.79 -16.66
C MET A 144 -15.66 -12.47 -15.72
N SER A 145 -16.87 -12.29 -16.26
CA SER A 145 -18.12 -12.14 -15.50
C SER A 145 -18.74 -13.47 -15.08
N PHE A 146 -18.22 -14.61 -15.56
CA PHE A 146 -18.83 -15.91 -15.31
C PHE A 146 -18.66 -16.31 -13.84
N VAL A 147 -19.78 -16.31 -13.14
CA VAL A 147 -19.89 -16.73 -11.75
C VAL A 147 -20.22 -18.21 -11.72
N HIS A 148 -19.49 -18.97 -10.90
CA HIS A 148 -19.76 -20.40 -10.73
C HIS A 148 -21.11 -20.61 -10.03
N VAL A 149 -21.94 -21.52 -10.55
CA VAL A 149 -23.35 -21.70 -10.13
C VAL A 149 -23.48 -22.12 -8.66
N GLU A 150 -22.58 -22.96 -8.15
CA GLU A 150 -22.67 -23.47 -6.78
C GLU A 150 -21.99 -22.55 -5.76
N ASN A 151 -20.84 -21.96 -6.11
CA ASN A 151 -20.00 -21.23 -5.17
C ASN A 151 -20.18 -19.70 -5.23
N SER A 152 -20.90 -19.19 -6.23
CA SER A 152 -21.09 -17.74 -6.46
C SER A 152 -19.78 -16.94 -6.57
N VAL A 153 -18.66 -17.59 -6.94
CA VAL A 153 -17.34 -16.97 -7.10
C VAL A 153 -17.00 -16.81 -8.60
N PRO A 154 -16.48 -15.65 -9.04
CA PRO A 154 -16.00 -15.45 -10.41
C PRO A 154 -14.63 -16.12 -10.62
N LEU A 155 -14.63 -17.42 -10.88
CA LEU A 155 -13.42 -18.26 -10.94
C LEU A 155 -12.44 -17.82 -12.03
N ALA A 156 -12.93 -17.41 -13.20
CA ALA A 156 -12.09 -16.95 -14.31
C ALA A 156 -11.27 -15.70 -13.97
N ALA A 157 -11.86 -14.75 -13.23
CA ALA A 157 -11.18 -13.53 -12.80
C ALA A 157 -10.07 -13.84 -11.77
N VAL A 158 -10.36 -14.75 -10.82
CA VAL A 158 -9.38 -15.20 -9.82
C VAL A 158 -8.20 -15.91 -10.48
N VAL A 159 -8.46 -16.85 -11.40
CA VAL A 159 -7.40 -17.58 -12.12
C VAL A 159 -6.54 -16.63 -12.94
N ALA A 160 -7.15 -15.71 -13.70
CA ALA A 160 -6.41 -14.70 -14.46
C ALA A 160 -5.51 -13.83 -13.57
N ARG A 161 -6.02 -13.43 -12.39
CA ARG A 161 -5.25 -12.67 -11.40
C ARG A 161 -4.09 -13.48 -10.83
N CYS A 162 -4.30 -14.76 -10.52
CA CYS A 162 -3.24 -15.66 -10.04
C CYS A 162 -2.14 -15.85 -11.08
N ILE A 163 -2.51 -16.08 -12.34
CA ILE A 163 -1.53 -16.21 -13.44
C ILE A 163 -0.72 -14.92 -13.57
N LEU A 164 -1.36 -13.75 -13.58
CA LEU A 164 -0.66 -12.47 -13.66
C LEU A 164 0.28 -12.27 -12.47
N SER A 165 -0.17 -12.58 -11.25
CA SER A 165 0.64 -12.47 -10.04
C SER A 165 1.87 -13.39 -10.08
N LEU A 166 1.70 -14.63 -10.52
CA LEU A 166 2.79 -15.60 -10.66
C LEU A 166 3.82 -15.13 -11.70
N THR A 167 3.35 -14.68 -12.87
CA THR A 167 4.24 -14.16 -13.92
C THR A 167 5.04 -12.96 -13.44
N LEU A 168 4.39 -12.00 -12.77
CA LEU A 168 5.07 -10.82 -12.22
C LEU A 168 6.07 -11.19 -11.11
N THR A 169 5.78 -12.20 -10.30
CA THR A 169 6.68 -12.68 -9.25
C THR A 169 7.92 -13.38 -9.83
N LEU A 170 7.78 -14.08 -10.96
CA LEU A 170 8.90 -14.76 -11.63
C LEU A 170 9.83 -13.80 -12.36
N VAL A 171 9.32 -12.65 -12.83
CA VAL A 171 10.07 -11.68 -13.64
C VAL A 171 10.59 -10.51 -12.81
N GLY A 172 9.85 -10.05 -11.81
CA GLY A 172 10.13 -8.80 -11.10
C GLY A 172 10.85 -8.99 -9.76
N SER A 173 11.74 -8.04 -9.43
CA SER A 173 12.27 -7.89 -8.07
C SER A 173 11.26 -7.17 -7.17
N VAL A 174 11.32 -7.41 -5.86
CA VAL A 174 10.38 -6.79 -4.89
C VAL A 174 10.41 -5.27 -4.97
N HIS A 175 11.60 -4.67 -5.02
CA HIS A 175 11.76 -3.22 -5.12
C HIS A 175 11.16 -2.66 -6.41
N PHE A 176 11.42 -3.31 -7.55
CA PHE A 176 10.86 -2.91 -8.84
C PHE A 176 9.32 -3.01 -8.85
N LEU A 177 8.77 -4.10 -8.28
CA LEU A 177 7.33 -4.29 -8.19
C LEU A 177 6.67 -3.23 -7.31
N ILE A 178 7.31 -2.80 -6.23
CA ILE A 178 6.82 -1.70 -5.38
C ILE A 178 6.81 -0.38 -6.17
N GLU A 179 7.92 -0.04 -6.83
CA GLU A 179 8.02 1.20 -7.62
C GLU A 179 6.96 1.29 -8.72
N VAL A 180 6.81 0.22 -9.51
CA VAL A 180 5.79 0.15 -10.57
C VAL A 180 4.37 0.21 -10.00
N SER A 181 4.12 -0.45 -8.86
CA SER A 181 2.81 -0.42 -8.22
C SER A 181 2.43 0.98 -7.74
N ILE A 182 3.36 1.71 -7.13
CA ILE A 182 3.10 3.07 -6.65
C ILE A 182 3.01 4.07 -7.81
N LEU A 183 3.76 3.85 -8.90
CA LEU A 183 3.62 4.62 -10.12
C LEU A 183 2.20 4.49 -10.70
N LEU A 184 1.76 3.26 -10.95
CA LEU A 184 0.43 2.99 -11.51
C LEU A 184 -0.68 3.48 -10.58
N GLY A 185 -0.53 3.28 -9.26
CA GLY A 185 -1.44 3.80 -8.25
C GLY A 185 -1.54 5.32 -8.28
N ASN A 186 -0.42 6.04 -8.37
CA ASN A 186 -0.44 7.51 -8.46
C ASN A 186 -1.09 8.02 -9.74
N VAL A 187 -0.87 7.36 -10.88
CA VAL A 187 -1.53 7.74 -12.14
C VAL A 187 -3.03 7.55 -12.02
N TRP A 188 -3.48 6.40 -11.49
CA TRP A 188 -4.89 6.12 -11.26
C TRP A 188 -5.54 7.14 -10.31
N GLU A 189 -4.84 7.48 -9.23
CA GLU A 189 -5.31 8.49 -8.28
C GLU A 189 -5.36 9.90 -8.88
N ALA A 190 -4.37 10.29 -9.69
CA ALA A 190 -4.38 11.57 -10.39
C ALA A 190 -5.60 11.68 -11.31
N VAL A 191 -5.87 10.64 -12.10
CA VAL A 191 -7.06 10.57 -12.97
C VAL A 191 -8.35 10.66 -12.14
N SER A 192 -8.41 9.99 -11.00
CA SER A 192 -9.55 10.02 -10.09
C SER A 192 -9.80 11.41 -9.50
N VAL A 193 -8.74 12.12 -9.10
CA VAL A 193 -8.83 13.50 -8.58
C VAL A 193 -9.23 14.49 -9.68
N VAL A 194 -8.67 14.36 -10.88
CA VAL A 194 -9.08 15.16 -12.05
C VAL A 194 -10.56 14.92 -12.35
N SER A 195 -10.99 13.66 -12.38
CA SER A 195 -12.40 13.28 -12.56
C SER A 195 -13.29 13.92 -11.50
N LEU A 196 -12.88 13.92 -10.23
CA LEU A 196 -13.60 14.59 -9.15
C LEU A 196 -13.72 16.11 -9.37
N LEU A 197 -12.67 16.78 -9.85
CA LEU A 197 -12.71 18.21 -10.17
C LEU A 197 -13.60 18.52 -11.38
N LEU A 198 -13.58 17.66 -12.40
CA LEU A 198 -14.46 17.77 -13.58
C LEU A 198 -15.92 17.52 -13.21
N LEU A 199 -16.21 16.49 -12.41
CA LEU A 199 -17.56 16.18 -11.93
C LEU A 199 -18.12 17.27 -11.02
N ARG A 200 -17.26 17.99 -10.28
CA ARG A 200 -17.70 19.17 -9.52
C ARG A 200 -18.26 20.27 -10.41
N ARG A 201 -17.73 20.42 -11.62
CA ARG A 201 -18.19 21.40 -12.62
C ARG A 201 -19.39 20.89 -13.41
N SER A 202 -19.34 19.65 -13.88
CA SER A 202 -20.37 19.06 -14.75
C SER A 202 -21.65 18.70 -13.97
N MET A 203 -21.54 18.06 -12.81
CA MET A 203 -22.68 17.64 -11.98
C MET A 203 -22.81 18.51 -10.72
N ARG A 204 -23.10 19.81 -10.91
CA ARG A 204 -23.14 20.79 -9.80
C ARG A 204 -24.25 20.47 -8.77
N ASP A 205 -25.40 20.00 -9.23
CA ASP A 205 -26.62 19.84 -8.43
C ASP A 205 -26.81 18.44 -7.84
N ALA A 206 -25.88 17.51 -8.10
CA ALA A 206 -25.96 16.18 -7.52
C ALA A 206 -25.89 16.22 -5.98
N PRO A 207 -26.71 15.42 -5.26
CA PRO A 207 -26.65 15.34 -3.80
C PRO A 207 -25.29 14.78 -3.36
N ARG A 208 -24.58 15.51 -2.50
CA ARG A 208 -23.25 15.14 -2.01
C ARG A 208 -23.29 15.00 -0.48
N PRO A 209 -23.45 13.78 0.06
CA PRO A 209 -23.45 13.53 1.50
C PRO A 209 -22.16 13.97 2.20
N TYR A 210 -21.04 13.96 1.47
CA TYR A 210 -19.74 14.41 1.92
C TYR A 210 -19.09 15.33 0.88
N ARG A 211 -18.53 16.46 1.32
CA ARG A 211 -17.84 17.43 0.44
C ARG A 211 -16.45 17.73 0.99
N VAL A 212 -15.44 17.20 0.31
CA VAL A 212 -14.04 17.56 0.56
C VAL A 212 -13.74 18.98 0.07
N PRO A 213 -13.03 19.83 0.84
CA PRO A 213 -12.54 21.12 0.35
C PRO A 213 -11.76 20.99 -0.97
N THR A 214 -11.98 21.90 -1.92
CA THR A 214 -11.26 21.91 -3.21
C THR A 214 -9.76 22.02 -3.02
N VAL A 215 -9.31 22.75 -1.99
CA VAL A 215 -7.90 22.91 -1.65
C VAL A 215 -7.22 21.56 -1.41
N ILE A 216 -7.88 20.64 -0.70
CA ILE A 216 -7.34 19.29 -0.42
C ILE A 216 -7.23 18.48 -1.72
N ALA A 217 -8.22 18.57 -2.61
CA ALA A 217 -8.17 17.88 -3.90
C ALA A 217 -7.04 18.41 -4.80
N VAL A 218 -6.85 19.73 -4.85
CA VAL A 218 -5.76 20.36 -5.62
C VAL A 218 -4.40 20.01 -5.02
N LEU A 219 -4.28 20.04 -3.69
CA LEU A 219 -3.06 19.62 -3.00
C LEU A 219 -2.72 18.16 -3.31
N ARG A 220 -3.71 17.26 -3.27
CA ARG A 220 -3.50 15.85 -3.64
C ARG A 220 -3.03 15.71 -5.08
N LEU A 221 -3.63 16.46 -6.01
CA LEU A 221 -3.23 16.46 -7.42
C LEU A 221 -1.77 16.93 -7.58
N LEU A 222 -1.37 17.99 -6.89
CA LEU A 222 0.02 18.48 -6.90
C LEU A 222 0.99 17.41 -6.40
N VAL A 223 0.67 16.73 -5.29
CA VAL A 223 1.47 15.62 -4.77
C VAL A 223 1.60 14.49 -5.79
N CYS A 224 0.51 14.10 -6.45
CA CYS A 224 0.55 13.07 -7.49
C CYS A 224 1.44 13.49 -8.68
N VAL A 225 1.38 14.76 -9.11
CA VAL A 225 2.22 15.27 -10.21
C VAL A 225 3.70 15.29 -9.82
N VAL A 226 4.02 15.73 -8.61
CA VAL A 226 5.40 15.74 -8.10
C VAL A 226 5.94 14.32 -8.01
N LEU A 227 5.18 13.38 -7.44
CA LEU A 227 5.57 11.98 -7.36
C LEU A 227 5.74 11.37 -8.76
N ALA A 228 4.83 11.63 -9.69
CA ALA A 228 4.96 11.18 -11.07
C ALA A 228 6.24 11.72 -11.74
N GLY A 229 6.58 12.99 -11.52
CA GLY A 229 7.83 13.58 -11.99
C GLY A 229 9.07 12.89 -11.42
N VAL A 230 9.06 12.62 -10.11
CA VAL A 230 10.15 11.91 -9.43
C VAL A 230 10.30 10.47 -9.95
N THR A 231 9.21 9.74 -10.14
CA THR A 231 9.26 8.38 -10.72
C THR A 231 9.84 8.38 -12.14
N LEU A 232 9.45 9.34 -12.99
CA LEU A 232 9.92 9.38 -14.37
C LEU A 232 11.43 9.61 -14.46
N VAL A 233 11.98 10.41 -13.53
CA VAL A 233 13.42 10.62 -13.41
C VAL A 233 14.15 9.34 -12.96
N GLN A 234 13.55 8.56 -12.06
CA GLN A 234 14.13 7.29 -11.61
C GLN A 234 14.07 6.19 -12.68
N VAL A 235 12.92 5.98 -13.31
CA VAL A 235 12.76 4.94 -14.36
C VAL A 235 13.72 5.15 -15.51
N ARG A 236 13.96 6.42 -15.90
CA ARG A 236 14.93 6.79 -16.94
C ARG A 236 16.39 6.52 -16.55
N ARG A 237 16.66 6.23 -15.28
CA ARG A 237 17.99 5.86 -14.78
C ARG A 237 18.24 4.34 -14.83
N TYR A 238 17.17 3.54 -14.96
CA TYR A 238 17.22 2.08 -15.10
C TYR A 238 17.09 1.59 -16.56
N ALA A 239 16.79 2.50 -17.50
CA ALA A 239 16.72 2.24 -18.95
C ALA A 239 17.96 2.77 -19.66
#